data_AF-A0A496QJB2-F1
#
_entry.id   AF-A0A496QJB2-F1
#
_cell.length_a   1.000
_cell.length_b   1.000
_cell.length_c   1.000
_cell.angle_alpha   90.00
_cell.angle_beta   90.00
_cell.angle_gamma   90.00
#
_symmetry.space_group_name_H-M   'P 1'
#
loop_
_entity.id
_entity.type
_entity.pdbx_description
1 polymer ?
#
loop_
_entity_poly.entity_id
_entity_poly.type
_entity_poly.pdbx_seq_one_letter_code
_entity_poly.pdbx_strand_id
1 'polypeptide(L)'
;MQVAEKLVRKQFLISQAQVKKIELLAKEKNTSAAEMVRNAIAAYNPDVPIDIEESELLELVSARIKEAIIDTRNTRKHLDKTLKKLSTGAV
;
A
#
# COMPACT_ATOMS: atom_id res chain seq x y z
N MET A 1 -42.49 -12.51 17.26
CA MET A 1 -42.36 -11.03 17.24
C MET A 1 -40.89 -10.73 16.99
N GLN A 2 -40.49 -10.39 15.76
CA GLN A 2 -39.10 -10.04 15.46
C GLN A 2 -38.79 -8.71 16.13
N VAL A 3 -37.77 -8.69 16.99
CA VAL A 3 -37.29 -7.48 17.65
C VAL A 3 -36.68 -6.60 16.57
N ALA A 4 -37.39 -5.54 16.18
CA ALA A 4 -36.85 -4.57 15.23
C ALA A 4 -35.61 -3.91 15.84
N GLU A 5 -34.46 -4.10 15.21
CA GLU A 5 -33.21 -3.49 15.63
C GLU A 5 -33.34 -1.97 15.59
N LYS A 6 -33.05 -1.30 16.71
CA LYS A 6 -33.25 0.15 16.84
C LYS A 6 -32.13 0.87 16.09
N LEU A 7 -32.35 1.11 14.79
CA LEU A 7 -31.43 1.86 13.95
C LEU A 7 -31.37 3.33 14.39
N VAL A 8 -30.20 3.77 14.84
CA VAL A 8 -29.95 5.18 15.19
C VAL A 8 -29.06 5.79 14.12
N ARG A 9 -29.53 6.88 13.49
CA ARG A 9 -28.72 7.66 12.54
C ARG A 9 -27.66 8.44 13.30
N LYS A 10 -26.42 8.00 13.22
CA LYS A 10 -25.26 8.76 13.71
C LYS A 10 -24.82 9.76 12.63
N GLN A 11 -24.71 11.04 13.00
CA GLN A 11 -24.19 12.09 12.14
C GLN A 11 -22.83 12.52 12.67
N PHE A 12 -21.87 12.74 11.77
CA PHE A 12 -20.52 13.17 12.11
C PHE A 12 -20.22 14.48 11.36
N LEU A 13 -19.65 15.44 12.06
CA LEU A 13 -19.15 16.67 11.47
C LEU A 13 -17.71 16.44 11.03
N ILE A 14 -17.46 16.60 9.73
CA ILE A 14 -16.12 16.48 9.13
C ILE A 14 -15.81 17.76 8.34
N SER A 15 -14.52 18.10 8.25
CA SER A 15 -14.11 19.29 7.53
C SER A 15 -14.29 19.10 6.01
N GLN A 16 -14.46 20.20 5.28
CA GLN A 16 -14.58 20.17 3.81
C GLN A 16 -13.38 19.53 3.12
N ALA A 17 -12.18 19.67 3.70
CA ALA A 17 -10.98 19.01 3.21
C ALA A 17 -11.08 17.48 3.32
N GLN A 18 -11.65 16.97 4.42
CA GLN A 18 -11.87 15.54 4.61
C GLN A 18 -12.97 14.99 3.70
N VAL A 19 -14.02 15.76 3.43
CA VAL A 19 -15.06 15.40 2.44
C VAL A 19 -14.43 15.13 1.08
N LYS A 20 -13.63 16.08 0.56
CA LYS A 20 -12.94 15.94 -0.73
C LYS A 20 -12.02 14.72 -0.77
N LYS A 21 -11.31 14.44 0.33
CA LYS A 21 -10.42 13.27 0.45
C LYS A 21 -11.22 11.97 0.35
N ILE A 22 -12.34 11.86 1.06
CA ILE A 22 -13.20 10.66 1.05
C ILE A 22 -13.80 10.44 -0.35
N GLU A 23 -14.25 11.51 -1.02
CA GLU A 23 -14.82 11.41 -2.37
C GLU A 23 -13.80 10.91 -3.40
N LEU A 24 -12.56 11.40 -3.32
CA LEU A 24 -11.46 10.91 -4.17
C LEU A 24 -11.19 9.43 -3.95
N LEU A 25 -11.06 9.00 -2.70
CA LEU A 25 -10.82 7.59 -2.34
C LEU A 25 -11.99 6.69 -2.76
N ALA A 26 -13.22 7.16 -2.57
CA ALA A 26 -14.42 6.42 -2.96
C ALA A 26 -14.47 6.21 -4.48
N LYS A 27 -14.11 7.23 -5.26
CA LYS A 27 -14.01 7.14 -6.73
C LYS A 27 -12.93 6.16 -7.17
N GLU A 28 -11.76 6.20 -6.54
CA GLU A 28 -10.64 5.29 -6.86
C GLU A 28 -11.00 3.82 -6.60
N LYS A 29 -11.69 3.55 -5.49
CA LYS A 29 -12.11 2.20 -5.09
C LYS A 29 -13.47 1.77 -5.65
N ASN A 30 -14.08 2.58 -6.51
CA ASN A 30 -15.41 2.37 -7.09
C ASN A 30 -16.48 1.98 -6.03
N THR A 31 -16.49 2.71 -4.92
CA THR A 31 -17.40 2.49 -3.78
C THR A 31 -18.05 3.80 -3.35
N SER A 32 -18.97 3.74 -2.39
CA SER A 32 -19.62 4.94 -1.85
C SER A 32 -18.78 5.59 -0.74
N ALA A 33 -18.89 6.92 -0.61
CA ALA A 33 -18.25 7.65 0.49
C ALA A 33 -18.68 7.13 1.88
N ALA A 34 -19.95 6.71 2.02
CA ALA A 34 -20.46 6.14 3.26
C ALA A 34 -19.83 4.77 3.59
N GLU A 35 -19.59 3.94 2.58
CA GLU A 35 -18.94 2.65 2.74
C GLU A 35 -17.45 2.80 3.05
N MET A 36 -16.79 3.77 2.42
CA MET A 36 -15.41 4.16 2.77
C MET A 36 -15.30 4.54 4.25
N VAL A 37 -16.23 5.37 4.76
CA VAL A 37 -16.24 5.77 6.17
C VAL A 37 -16.50 4.58 7.09
N ARG A 38 -17.44 3.68 6.74
CA ARG A 38 -17.69 2.46 7.52
C ARG A 38 -16.46 1.58 7.61
N ASN A 39 -15.78 1.37 6.49
CA ASN A 39 -14.56 0.55 6.42
C ASN A 39 -13.43 1.19 7.23
N ALA A 40 -13.27 2.51 7.15
CA ALA A 40 -12.28 3.24 7.95
C ALA A 40 -12.55 3.12 9.46
N ILE A 41 -13.81 3.21 9.89
CA ILE A 41 -14.19 3.02 11.30
C ILE A 41 -13.92 1.57 11.74
N ALA A 42 -14.26 0.59 10.90
CA ALA A 42 -14.05 -0.83 11.21
C ALA A 42 -12.56 -1.21 11.28
N ALA A 43 -11.73 -0.57 10.44
CA ALA A 43 -10.29 -0.79 10.41
C ALA A 43 -9.52 0.03 11.48
N TYR A 44 -10.17 1.01 12.11
CA TYR A 44 -9.54 1.83 13.15
C TYR A 44 -9.32 1.00 14.42
N ASN A 45 -8.06 0.69 14.72
CA ASN A 45 -7.65 0.03 15.94
C ASN A 45 -6.84 1.01 16.81
N PRO A 46 -7.39 1.51 17.93
CA PRO A 46 -6.71 2.48 18.79
C PRO A 46 -5.54 1.88 19.59
N ASP A 47 -5.48 0.56 19.72
CA ASP A 47 -4.45 -0.15 20.49
C ASP A 47 -3.22 -0.52 19.65
N VAL A 48 -3.26 -0.28 18.34
CA VAL A 48 -2.11 -0.47 17.44
C VAL A 48 -1.25 0.81 17.49
N PRO A 49 0.02 0.72 17.93
CA PRO A 49 0.95 1.84 17.85
C PRO A 49 1.16 2.22 16.38
N ILE A 50 0.67 3.39 15.98
CA ILE A 50 0.70 3.88 14.59
C ILE A 50 2.14 4.00 14.04
N ASP A 51 3.14 4.14 14.91
CA ASP A 51 4.51 4.49 14.50
C ASP A 51 5.51 3.31 14.38
N ILE A 52 5.20 2.12 14.92
CA ILE A 52 6.26 1.08 15.06
C ILE A 52 6.26 0.10 13.87
N GLU A 53 5.11 -0.34 13.38
CA GLU A 53 5.06 -1.37 12.32
C GLU A 53 5.29 -0.82 10.90
N GLU A 54 4.86 0.40 10.59
CA GLU A 54 4.96 0.95 9.23
C GLU A 54 6.41 1.29 8.84
N SER A 55 7.23 1.78 9.78
CA SER A 55 8.62 2.15 9.52
C SER A 55 9.51 0.91 9.31
N GLU A 56 9.37 -0.11 10.15
CA GLU A 56 10.17 -1.35 10.04
C GLU A 56 9.86 -2.11 8.74
N LEU A 57 8.58 -2.15 8.34
CA LEU A 57 8.18 -2.77 7.07
C LEU A 57 8.71 -1.99 5.86
N LEU A 58 8.67 -0.65 5.91
CA LEU A 58 9.24 0.19 4.85
C LEU A 58 10.76 0.03 4.74
N GLU A 59 11.46 -0.08 5.86
CA GLU A 59 12.90 -0.37 5.88
C GLU A 59 13.21 -1.74 5.28
N LEU A 60 12.45 -2.77 5.63
CA LEU A 60 12.60 -4.11 5.06
C LEU A 60 12.38 -4.10 3.54
N VAL A 61 11.32 -3.45 3.07
CA VAL A 61 11.03 -3.32 1.63
C VAL A 61 12.15 -2.55 0.93
N SER A 62 12.63 -1.45 1.52
CA SER A 62 13.75 -0.67 1.01
C SER A 62 15.03 -1.51 0.89
N ALA A 63 15.34 -2.33 1.89
CA ALA A 63 16.47 -3.24 1.87
C ALA A 63 16.36 -4.27 0.73
N ARG A 64 15.19 -4.91 0.57
CA ARG A 64 14.95 -5.90 -0.50
C ARG A 64 15.03 -5.30 -1.90
N ILE A 65 14.54 -4.07 -2.09
CA ILE A 65 14.66 -3.36 -3.37
C ILE A 65 16.13 -3.07 -3.68
N LYS A 66 16.92 -2.64 -2.69
CA LYS A 66 18.36 -2.39 -2.87
C LYS A 66 19.11 -3.67 -3.24
N GLU A 67 18.84 -4.78 -2.56
CA GLU A 67 19.40 -6.10 -2.89
C GLU A 67 19.09 -6.49 -4.35
N ALA A 68 17.82 -6.43 -4.74
CA ALA A 68 17.40 -6.79 -6.10
C ALA A 68 18.06 -5.90 -7.18
N ILE A 69 18.24 -4.61 -6.91
CA ILE A 69 18.94 -3.69 -7.82
C ILE A 69 20.42 -4.08 -7.97
N ILE A 70 21.09 -4.39 -6.86
CA ILE A 70 22.50 -4.79 -6.86
C ILE A 70 22.68 -6.10 -7.64
N ASP A 71 21.83 -7.09 -7.37
CA ASP A 71 21.87 -8.39 -8.04
C ASP A 71 21.60 -8.26 -9.54
N THR A 72 20.64 -7.44 -9.93
CA THR A 72 20.35 -7.17 -11.35
C THR A 72 21.54 -6.50 -12.04
N ARG A 73 22.19 -5.54 -11.39
CA ARG A 73 23.39 -4.88 -11.94
C ARG A 73 24.55 -5.85 -12.07
N ASN A 74 24.77 -6.71 -11.08
CA ASN A 74 25.84 -7.71 -11.12
C ASN A 74 25.59 -8.74 -12.20
N THR A 75 24.35 -9.19 -12.34
CA THR A 75 23.92 -10.11 -13.40
C THR A 75 24.14 -9.50 -14.78
N ARG A 76 23.73 -8.24 -15.00
CA ARG A 76 24.00 -7.52 -16.25
C ARG A 76 25.49 -7.44 -16.57
N LYS A 77 26.33 -7.05 -15.59
CA LYS A 77 27.79 -7.01 -15.78
C LYS A 77 28.36 -8.39 -16.13
N HIS A 78 27.86 -9.44 -15.52
CA HIS A 78 28.32 -10.79 -15.81
C HIS A 78 27.89 -11.23 -17.22
N LEU A 79 26.64 -10.95 -17.58
CA LEU A 79 26.06 -11.27 -18.88
C LEU A 79 26.78 -10.52 -20.00
N ASP A 80 27.10 -9.24 -19.82
CA ASP A 80 27.91 -8.45 -20.76
C ASP A 80 29.31 -9.04 -20.96
N LYS A 81 29.96 -9.48 -19.87
CA LYS A 81 31.28 -10.13 -19.96
C LYS A 81 31.18 -11.45 -20.74
N THR A 82 30.16 -12.25 -20.48
CA THR A 82 29.94 -13.53 -21.14
C THR A 82 29.59 -13.34 -22.61
N LEU A 83 28.69 -12.41 -22.94
CA LEU A 83 28.35 -12.04 -24.31
C LEU A 83 29.57 -11.52 -25.07
N LYS A 84 30.41 -10.68 -24.45
CA LYS A 84 31.66 -10.22 -25.07
C LYS A 84 32.57 -11.40 -25.40
N LYS A 85 32.82 -12.31 -24.44
CA LYS A 85 33.63 -13.53 -24.67
C LYS A 85 33.10 -14.39 -25.81
N LEU A 86 31.78 -14.58 -25.88
CA LEU A 86 31.12 -15.34 -26.95
C LEU A 86 31.21 -14.61 -28.31
N SER A 87 31.07 -13.29 -28.33
CA SER A 87 31.15 -12.48 -29.56
C SER A 87 32.56 -12.37 -30.13
N THR A 88 33.60 -12.44 -29.29
CA THR A 88 35.00 -12.37 -29.73
C THR A 88 35.56 -13.71 -30.18
N GLY A 89 34.77 -14.79 -30.17
CA GLY A 89 35.15 -16.07 -30.77
C GLY A 89 36.52 -16.58 -30.33
N ALA A 90 36.76 -16.70 -29.03
CA ALA A 90 37.92 -17.46 -28.53
C ALA A 90 37.49 -18.93 -28.37
N VAL A 91 37.51 -19.65 -29.49
CA VAL A 91 37.85 -21.08 -29.54
C VAL A 91 39.35 -21.17 -29.80
#